data_AF-A0A7S2CQM6-F1
#
_entry.id   AF-A0A7S2CQM6-F1
#
_cell.length_a   1.000
_cell.length_b   1.000
_cell.length_c   1.000
_cell.angle_alpha   90.00
_cell.angle_beta   90.00
_cell.angle_gamma   90.00
#
_symmetry.space_group_name_H-M   'P 1'
#
loop_
_entity.id
_entity.type
_entity.pdbx_description
1 polymer ?
#
loop_
_entity_poly.entity_id
_entity_poly.type
_entity_poly.pdbx_seq_one_letter_code
_entity_poly.pdbx_strand_id
1 'polypeptide(L)'
;MSSIKVAVRCRPWTKDDKLGVHMIQNGEEEGEINLLNSDYSTKRFAFSYSWWTAFNWKHHAKSDLNICEDMPITNQTDVFKALGPKIKAELYDGNAIVLFAYGLSGSGKTFTVFGMDAVDNPVSWFHQPTPHDMWGLFPALAYELFQDKQDGWKITMKYFQNVVDIVRDLMSPTGEERMYKEGMRKDQDGFMDIEWCSSAQLNSWDDLRKTFLTANARKAIAPTQFNHQSTRGHCIMVLDVTMPDAEDPTMKKRGRIYVCDLAGTEPAGDIVYATYKKVMMPDGTEEQKYTGPHKDQKRTKELQEQGKKINLSLSEMAQFFMKMAEAFKKKKLKPGMTIPGCNSYFLCKFLKDTLLQSKTYLFCAIRPEVEYLKYTFATLGFAKNASVVQLAPKKATTACTPAERKLLAQLEQMKQELEAAKKAAAEGGGGGGGGGG
;
A
#
# COMPACT_ATOMS: atom_id res chain seq x y z
N MET A 1 13.49 -17.87 5.93
CA MET A 1 12.55 -17.94 4.79
C MET A 1 11.30 -17.17 5.17
N SER A 2 10.76 -16.32 4.29
CA SER A 2 9.54 -15.56 4.57
C SER A 2 8.48 -15.91 3.54
N SER A 3 7.24 -16.15 3.98
CA SER A 3 6.08 -16.19 3.08
C SER A 3 5.43 -14.81 2.96
N ILE A 4 4.52 -14.66 2.01
CA ILE A 4 3.64 -13.49 1.96
C ILE A 4 2.81 -13.44 3.24
N LYS A 5 2.86 -12.32 3.96
CA LYS A 5 1.98 -12.07 5.11
C LYS A 5 0.64 -11.60 4.59
N VAL A 6 -0.43 -12.32 4.93
CA VAL A 6 -1.77 -12.03 4.41
C VAL A 6 -2.62 -11.48 5.54
N ALA A 7 -3.15 -10.27 5.34
CA ALA A 7 -4.10 -9.63 6.23
C ALA A 7 -5.43 -9.43 5.50
N VAL A 8 -6.50 -9.97 6.05
CA VAL A 8 -7.84 -9.74 5.52
C VAL A 8 -8.55 -8.74 6.42
N ARG A 9 -9.12 -7.69 5.83
CA ARG A 9 -9.84 -6.65 6.57
C ARG A 9 -11.24 -6.49 6.03
N CYS A 10 -12.22 -6.58 6.93
CA CYS A 10 -13.62 -6.35 6.61
C CYS A 10 -14.02 -4.93 6.96
N ARG A 11 -14.57 -4.20 5.99
CA ARG A 11 -15.02 -2.81 6.16
C ARG A 11 -16.36 -2.71 6.92
N PRO A 12 -16.70 -1.51 7.45
CA PRO A 12 -18.06 -1.20 7.87
C PRO A 12 -19.13 -1.48 6.82
N TRP A 13 -20.31 -1.80 7.31
CA TRP A 13 -21.52 -2.00 6.52
C TRP A 13 -21.86 -0.73 5.74
N THR A 14 -22.48 -0.89 4.57
CA THR A 14 -22.99 0.25 3.77
C THR A 14 -24.48 0.17 3.49
N LYS A 15 -25.10 -0.95 3.88
CA LYS A 15 -26.51 -1.24 3.69
C LYS A 15 -26.93 -2.38 4.59
N ASP A 16 -28.23 -2.50 4.76
CA ASP A 16 -28.79 -3.52 5.64
C ASP A 16 -28.84 -4.89 4.95
N ASP A 17 -28.14 -5.88 5.49
CA ASP A 17 -28.11 -7.24 4.96
C ASP A 17 -27.82 -8.26 6.09
N LYS A 18 -27.84 -9.56 5.78
CA LYS A 18 -27.38 -10.64 6.66
C LYS A 18 -25.85 -10.64 6.77
N LEU A 19 -25.31 -11.14 7.88
CA LEU A 19 -23.87 -11.26 8.09
C LEU A 19 -23.28 -12.39 7.25
N GLY A 20 -22.33 -12.08 6.37
CA GLY A 20 -21.66 -13.04 5.51
C GLY A 20 -20.34 -13.60 6.06
N VAL A 21 -19.74 -12.95 7.07
CA VAL A 21 -18.40 -13.34 7.56
C VAL A 21 -18.32 -13.31 9.08
N HIS A 22 -17.63 -14.29 9.65
CA HIS A 22 -17.19 -14.31 11.04
C HIS A 22 -15.66 -14.32 11.05
N MET A 23 -15.05 -13.34 11.73
CA MET A 23 -13.62 -13.06 11.68
C MET A 23 -13.05 -13.05 13.09
N ILE A 24 -11.99 -13.83 13.30
CA ILE A 24 -11.36 -13.99 14.63
C ILE A 24 -9.85 -13.84 14.49
N GLN A 25 -9.23 -13.12 15.42
CA GLN A 25 -7.78 -13.07 15.60
C GLN A 25 -7.44 -13.79 16.91
N ASN A 26 -6.97 -15.04 16.82
CA ASN A 26 -6.71 -15.90 17.99
C ASN A 26 -5.36 -15.62 18.67
N GLY A 27 -4.43 -14.97 17.98
CA GLY A 27 -3.09 -14.70 18.47
C GLY A 27 -2.29 -13.86 17.48
N GLU A 28 -0.98 -13.74 17.71
CA GLU A 28 -0.09 -13.10 16.75
C GLU A 28 0.00 -13.94 15.48
N GLU A 29 -0.32 -13.34 14.33
CA GLU A 29 -0.30 -14.02 13.03
C GLU A 29 -1.25 -15.25 12.90
N GLU A 30 -2.28 -15.33 13.74
CA GLU A 30 -3.29 -16.40 13.73
C GLU A 30 -4.70 -15.82 13.49
N GLY A 31 -4.99 -15.49 12.22
CA GLY A 31 -6.28 -14.97 11.78
C GLY A 31 -7.15 -16.05 11.13
N GLU A 32 -8.42 -16.08 11.49
CA GLU A 32 -9.42 -16.99 10.94
C GLU A 32 -10.63 -16.24 10.37
N ILE A 33 -11.16 -16.76 9.27
CA ILE A 33 -12.35 -16.24 8.60
C ILE A 33 -13.26 -17.39 8.22
N ASN A 34 -14.51 -17.30 8.66
CA ASN A 34 -15.58 -18.23 8.35
C ASN A 34 -16.66 -17.52 7.53
N LEU A 35 -17.01 -18.08 6.37
CA LEU A 35 -18.13 -17.60 5.57
C LEU A 35 -19.44 -18.13 6.16
N LEU A 36 -20.27 -17.20 6.62
CA LEU A 36 -21.63 -17.43 7.09
C LEU A 36 -22.62 -17.24 5.94
N ASN A 37 -23.83 -17.79 6.09
CA ASN A 37 -24.92 -17.60 5.13
C ASN A 37 -24.49 -17.85 3.66
N SER A 38 -23.63 -18.85 3.47
CA SER A 38 -22.91 -19.14 2.23
C SER A 38 -23.17 -20.58 1.78
N ASP A 39 -23.36 -20.77 0.47
CA ASP A 39 -23.52 -22.08 -0.18
C ASP A 39 -22.19 -22.67 -0.67
N TYR A 40 -21.07 -21.97 -0.48
CA TYR A 40 -19.75 -22.47 -0.86
C TYR A 40 -19.33 -23.68 -0.01
N SER A 41 -18.67 -24.65 -0.65
CA SER A 41 -18.16 -25.85 0.04
C SER A 41 -17.00 -25.54 0.99
N THR A 42 -16.13 -24.60 0.62
CA THR A 42 -15.06 -24.10 1.50
C THR A 42 -15.54 -22.85 2.21
N LYS A 43 -15.74 -22.93 3.53
CA LYS A 43 -16.21 -21.79 4.34
C LYS A 43 -15.14 -21.23 5.27
N ARG A 44 -14.14 -22.03 5.67
CA ARG A 44 -13.08 -21.64 6.61
C ARG A 44 -11.77 -21.32 5.90
N PHE A 45 -11.17 -20.19 6.24
CA PHE A 45 -9.89 -19.72 5.73
C PHE A 45 -9.02 -19.23 6.89
N ALA A 46 -7.72 -19.51 6.82
CA ALA A 46 -6.73 -19.08 7.81
C ALA A 46 -5.66 -18.23 7.14
N PHE A 47 -5.29 -17.13 7.79
CA PHE A 47 -4.32 -16.14 7.32
C PHE A 47 -3.52 -15.59 8.50
N SER A 48 -2.53 -14.73 8.23
CA SER A 48 -1.78 -14.07 9.30
C SER A 48 -2.69 -13.14 10.10
N TYR A 49 -3.52 -12.34 9.43
CA TYR A 49 -4.37 -11.38 10.11
C TYR A 49 -5.81 -11.40 9.61
N SER A 50 -6.76 -11.27 10.54
CA SER A 50 -8.19 -11.21 10.30
C SER A 50 -8.77 -10.04 11.11
N TRP A 51 -9.09 -8.95 10.43
CA TRP A 51 -9.47 -7.68 11.05
C TRP A 51 -10.92 -7.32 10.74
N TRP A 52 -11.72 -7.21 11.79
CA TRP A 52 -13.12 -6.80 11.73
C TRP A 52 -13.22 -5.30 12.04
N THR A 53 -13.53 -4.46 11.06
CA THR A 53 -13.66 -2.99 11.28
C THR A 53 -15.13 -2.53 11.31
N ALA A 54 -16.10 -3.44 11.22
CA ALA A 54 -17.49 -3.06 10.98
C ALA A 54 -18.26 -2.65 12.25
N PHE A 55 -17.83 -1.53 12.85
CA PHE A 55 -18.38 -0.97 14.09
C PHE A 55 -19.87 -0.58 14.01
N ASN A 56 -20.37 -0.30 12.81
CA ASN A 56 -21.76 0.11 12.57
C ASN A 56 -22.74 -1.06 12.42
N TRP A 57 -22.36 -2.28 12.83
CA TRP A 57 -23.18 -3.48 12.69
C TRP A 57 -24.57 -3.35 13.34
N LYS A 58 -24.69 -2.63 14.47
CA LYS A 58 -25.97 -2.40 15.17
C LYS A 58 -27.03 -1.71 14.30
N HIS A 59 -26.60 -0.98 13.27
CA HIS A 59 -27.49 -0.24 12.38
C HIS A 59 -27.90 -1.02 11.13
N HIS A 60 -27.13 -2.04 10.73
CA HIS A 60 -27.25 -2.65 9.40
C HIS A 60 -27.35 -4.18 9.40
N ALA A 61 -26.80 -4.86 10.40
CA ALA A 61 -26.85 -6.31 10.44
C ALA A 61 -28.28 -6.80 10.71
N LYS A 62 -28.80 -7.68 9.84
CA LYS A 62 -30.14 -8.29 9.94
C LYS A 62 -30.14 -9.70 10.52
N SER A 63 -28.97 -10.28 10.76
CA SER A 63 -28.80 -11.63 11.33
C SER A 63 -27.53 -11.71 12.17
N ASP A 64 -27.41 -12.78 12.97
CA ASP A 64 -26.16 -13.14 13.66
C ASP A 64 -25.61 -12.02 14.56
N LEU A 65 -26.50 -11.24 15.20
CA LEU A 65 -26.14 -10.04 15.97
C LEU A 65 -25.15 -10.33 17.10
N ASN A 66 -25.31 -11.46 17.79
CA ASN A 66 -24.38 -11.89 18.85
C ASN A 66 -22.97 -12.10 18.28
N ILE A 67 -22.85 -12.67 17.07
CA ILE A 67 -21.55 -12.85 16.40
C ILE A 67 -20.94 -11.49 16.05
N CYS A 68 -21.74 -10.53 15.58
CA CYS A 68 -21.27 -9.18 15.33
C CYS A 68 -20.74 -8.49 16.60
N GLU A 69 -21.42 -8.69 17.73
CA GLU A 69 -21.06 -8.11 19.03
C GLU A 69 -19.76 -8.70 19.59
N ASP A 70 -19.56 -10.01 19.43
CA ASP A 70 -18.39 -10.73 19.96
C ASP A 70 -17.10 -10.48 19.15
N MET A 71 -17.19 -10.02 17.89
CA MET A 71 -16.00 -9.75 17.07
C MET A 71 -15.33 -8.42 17.48
N PRO A 72 -14.04 -8.43 17.89
CA PRO A 72 -13.35 -7.22 18.31
C PRO A 72 -13.12 -6.26 17.15
N ILE A 73 -13.49 -4.99 17.34
CA ILE A 73 -13.30 -3.95 16.33
C ILE A 73 -11.82 -3.59 16.20
N THR A 74 -11.30 -3.65 14.97
CA THR A 74 -9.94 -3.25 14.61
C THR A 74 -9.97 -1.91 13.84
N ASN A 75 -9.39 -0.86 14.42
CA ASN A 75 -9.25 0.45 13.78
C ASN A 75 -7.90 0.58 13.02
N GLN A 76 -7.58 1.77 12.49
CA GLN A 76 -6.32 2.00 11.77
C GLN A 76 -5.10 1.92 12.66
N THR A 77 -5.19 2.50 13.86
CA THR A 77 -4.13 2.49 14.86
C THR A 77 -3.77 1.06 15.27
N ASP A 78 -4.75 0.15 15.38
CA ASP A 78 -4.52 -1.27 15.66
C ASP A 78 -3.80 -1.96 14.50
N VAL A 79 -4.19 -1.68 13.25
CA VAL A 79 -3.51 -2.18 12.04
C VAL A 79 -2.04 -1.72 12.01
N PHE A 80 -1.79 -0.44 12.31
CA PHE A 80 -0.43 0.09 12.38
C PHE A 80 0.37 -0.54 13.51
N LYS A 81 -0.19 -0.70 14.72
CA LYS A 81 0.48 -1.36 15.84
C LYS A 81 0.90 -2.80 15.50
N ALA A 82 0.07 -3.53 14.76
CA ALA A 82 0.33 -4.91 14.39
C ALA A 82 1.49 -5.07 13.37
N LEU A 83 1.63 -4.14 12.43
CA LEU A 83 2.54 -4.29 11.27
C LEU A 83 3.60 -3.19 11.12
N GLY A 84 3.27 -1.96 11.50
CA GLY A 84 4.10 -0.76 11.32
C GLY A 84 5.53 -0.93 11.81
N PRO A 85 5.75 -1.28 13.10
CA PRO A 85 7.10 -1.47 13.65
C PRO A 85 7.91 -2.53 12.90
N LYS A 86 7.27 -3.65 12.50
CA LYS A 86 7.92 -4.74 11.75
C LYS A 86 8.35 -4.25 10.37
N ILE A 87 7.45 -3.60 9.64
CA ILE A 87 7.71 -3.03 8.31
C ILE A 87 8.81 -1.97 8.37
N LYS A 88 8.78 -1.10 9.37
CA LYS A 88 9.79 -0.06 9.59
C LYS A 88 11.19 -0.65 9.79
N ALA A 89 11.30 -1.67 10.65
CA ALA A 89 12.57 -2.36 10.88
C ALA A 89 13.09 -3.04 9.60
N GLU A 90 12.21 -3.70 8.84
CA GLU A 90 12.59 -4.32 7.56
C GLU A 90 13.06 -3.27 6.54
N LEU A 91 12.45 -2.09 6.51
CA LEU A 91 12.82 -1.00 5.63
C LEU A 91 14.23 -0.47 5.95
N TYR A 92 14.51 -0.25 7.24
CA TYR A 92 15.80 0.26 7.71
C TYR A 92 16.93 -0.73 7.51
N ASP A 93 16.60 -2.02 7.49
CA ASP A 93 17.52 -3.11 7.15
C ASP A 93 17.76 -3.24 5.62
N GLY A 94 17.23 -2.31 4.82
CA GLY A 94 17.48 -2.23 3.37
C GLY A 94 16.66 -3.21 2.54
N ASN A 95 15.54 -3.72 3.06
CA ASN A 95 14.64 -4.57 2.29
C ASN A 95 13.74 -3.74 1.38
N ALA A 96 13.38 -4.31 0.23
CA ALA A 96 12.17 -3.90 -0.47
C ALA A 96 10.93 -4.47 0.22
N ILE A 97 9.89 -3.66 0.35
CA ILE A 97 8.63 -3.97 0.99
C ILE A 97 7.52 -3.72 -0.01
N VAL A 98 6.58 -4.65 -0.15
CA VAL A 98 5.40 -4.48 -0.99
C VAL A 98 4.15 -4.52 -0.13
N LEU A 99 3.44 -3.39 -0.06
CA LEU A 99 2.10 -3.26 0.51
C LEU A 99 1.09 -3.41 -0.63
N PHE A 100 0.49 -4.60 -0.73
CA PHE A 100 -0.33 -4.99 -1.86
C PHE A 100 -1.81 -5.00 -1.47
N ALA A 101 -2.63 -4.07 -1.96
CA ALA A 101 -4.04 -3.98 -1.62
C ALA A 101 -4.92 -4.59 -2.73
N TYR A 102 -5.75 -5.57 -2.36
CA TYR A 102 -6.55 -6.36 -3.28
C TYR A 102 -7.99 -6.57 -2.77
N GLY A 103 -8.97 -6.56 -3.66
CA GLY A 103 -10.39 -6.76 -3.33
C GLY A 103 -11.33 -5.89 -4.16
N LEU A 104 -12.64 -6.06 -3.93
CA LEU A 104 -13.71 -5.36 -4.65
C LEU A 104 -13.56 -3.82 -4.58
N SER A 105 -13.98 -3.09 -5.62
CA SER A 105 -14.14 -1.64 -5.51
C SER A 105 -14.97 -1.27 -4.28
N GLY A 106 -14.50 -0.28 -3.51
CA GLY A 106 -15.17 0.15 -2.29
C GLY A 106 -15.04 -0.81 -1.09
N SER A 107 -14.28 -1.92 -1.16
CA SER A 107 -14.13 -2.82 0.00
C SER A 107 -13.14 -2.33 1.08
N GLY A 108 -12.39 -1.25 0.83
CA GLY A 108 -11.44 -0.68 1.80
C GLY A 108 -9.95 -0.89 1.50
N LYS A 109 -9.57 -1.14 0.24
CA LYS A 109 -8.16 -1.25 -0.21
C LYS A 109 -7.35 0.00 0.14
N THR A 110 -7.70 1.13 -0.47
CA THR A 110 -7.10 2.44 -0.26
C THR A 110 -7.17 2.85 1.21
N PHE A 111 -8.32 2.63 1.86
CA PHE A 111 -8.49 2.90 3.29
C PHE A 111 -7.49 2.14 4.16
N THR A 112 -7.18 0.88 3.85
CA THR A 112 -6.24 0.11 4.67
C THR A 112 -4.81 0.65 4.56
N VAL A 113 -4.37 1.00 3.35
CA VAL A 113 -2.98 1.41 3.12
C VAL A 113 -2.77 2.90 3.34
N PHE A 114 -3.64 3.76 2.82
CA PHE A 114 -3.54 5.22 2.95
C PHE A 114 -4.49 5.80 3.99
N GLY A 115 -5.63 5.16 4.25
CA GLY A 115 -6.71 5.77 5.04
C GLY A 115 -7.62 6.62 4.18
N MET A 116 -8.20 7.66 4.76
CA MET A 116 -8.97 8.64 3.99
C MET A 116 -8.02 9.41 3.07
N ASP A 117 -8.26 9.39 1.76
CA ASP A 117 -7.41 10.04 0.75
C ASP A 117 -8.20 10.90 -0.26
N ALA A 118 -9.45 11.25 0.06
CA ALA A 118 -10.25 12.17 -0.75
C ALA A 118 -9.65 13.59 -0.69
N VAL A 119 -9.34 14.18 -1.84
CA VAL A 119 -8.64 15.48 -1.96
C VAL A 119 -9.33 16.60 -1.19
N ASP A 120 -10.66 16.62 -1.22
CA ASP A 120 -11.55 17.62 -0.63
C ASP A 120 -11.96 17.33 0.82
N ASN A 121 -11.63 16.15 1.36
CA ASN A 121 -12.00 15.79 2.72
C ASN A 121 -10.91 16.24 3.71
N PRO A 122 -11.20 17.12 4.69
CA PRO A 122 -10.20 17.66 5.61
C PRO A 122 -9.55 16.59 6.51
N VAL A 123 -10.21 15.45 6.74
CA VAL A 123 -9.69 14.33 7.54
C VAL A 123 -8.70 13.47 6.74
N SER A 124 -8.59 13.67 5.43
CA SER A 124 -7.61 12.96 4.61
C SER A 124 -6.20 13.14 5.12
N TRP A 125 -5.41 12.06 5.09
CA TRP A 125 -4.14 12.00 5.82
C TRP A 125 -3.14 13.09 5.43
N PHE A 126 -3.14 13.51 4.16
CA PHE A 126 -2.24 14.55 3.66
C PHE A 126 -2.62 15.98 4.11
N HIS A 127 -3.80 16.19 4.71
CA HIS A 127 -4.15 17.45 5.37
C HIS A 127 -3.74 17.49 6.84
N GLN A 128 -3.34 16.35 7.41
CA GLN A 128 -3.00 16.20 8.82
C GLN A 128 -1.49 16.39 9.04
N PRO A 129 -1.03 17.43 9.76
CA PRO A 129 0.40 17.65 10.01
C PRO A 129 0.96 16.69 11.07
N THR A 130 0.12 16.15 11.94
CA THR A 130 0.47 15.27 13.06
C THR A 130 -0.32 13.95 12.99
N PRO A 131 0.09 12.90 13.72
CA PRO A 131 -0.61 11.61 13.74
C PRO A 131 -2.10 11.73 13.97
N HIS A 132 -2.88 10.95 13.21
CA HIS A 132 -4.34 10.95 13.26
C HIS A 132 -4.86 9.52 13.12
N ASP A 133 -5.92 9.18 13.86
CA ASP A 133 -6.51 7.83 13.94
C ASP A 133 -7.11 7.29 12.62
N MET A 134 -7.07 8.11 11.56
CA MET A 134 -7.60 7.77 10.23
C MET A 134 -6.50 7.46 9.22
N TRP A 135 -5.24 7.64 9.61
CA TRP A 135 -4.09 7.30 8.79
C TRP A 135 -4.04 5.81 8.54
N GLY A 136 -3.94 5.41 7.27
CA GLY A 136 -3.63 4.04 6.94
C GLY A 136 -2.19 3.67 7.33
N LEU A 137 -1.83 2.44 7.01
CA LEU A 137 -0.51 1.89 7.34
C LEU A 137 0.66 2.73 6.78
N PHE A 138 0.56 3.20 5.53
CA PHE A 138 1.64 3.94 4.88
C PHE A 138 1.86 5.35 5.48
N PRO A 139 0.84 6.22 5.63
CA PRO A 139 1.06 7.54 6.22
C PRO A 139 1.65 7.51 7.63
N ALA A 140 1.18 6.59 8.49
CA ALA A 140 1.74 6.43 9.84
C ALA A 140 3.21 5.99 9.80
N LEU A 141 3.54 5.01 8.95
CA LEU A 141 4.92 4.56 8.75
C LEU A 141 5.82 5.67 8.19
N ALA A 142 5.32 6.42 7.20
CA ALA A 142 6.06 7.50 6.56
C ALA A 142 6.28 8.67 7.53
N TYR A 143 5.30 8.99 8.38
CA TYR A 143 5.48 10.00 9.43
C TYR A 143 6.63 9.63 10.36
N GLU A 144 6.61 8.41 10.92
CA GLU A 144 7.71 7.93 11.77
C GLU A 144 9.06 7.91 11.03
N LEU A 145 9.06 7.51 9.75
CA LEU A 145 10.26 7.57 8.91
C LEU A 145 10.87 8.98 8.85
N PHE A 146 10.04 10.01 8.72
CA PHE A 146 10.51 11.39 8.68
C PHE A 146 10.93 11.93 10.05
N GLN A 147 10.36 11.42 11.16
CA GLN A 147 10.84 11.73 12.51
C GLN A 147 12.24 11.15 12.77
N ASP A 148 12.48 9.95 12.27
CA ASP A 148 13.76 9.25 12.45
C ASP A 148 14.81 9.65 11.40
N LYS A 149 14.43 10.46 10.40
CA LYS A 149 15.31 10.82 9.28
C LYS A 149 16.55 11.54 9.79
N GLN A 150 17.71 11.01 9.45
CA GLN A 150 19.01 11.59 9.79
C GLN A 150 19.65 12.31 8.60
N ASP A 151 20.78 12.97 8.87
CA ASP A 151 21.65 13.50 7.82
C ASP A 151 22.18 12.39 6.91
N GLY A 152 22.35 12.72 5.62
CA GLY A 152 22.75 11.75 4.60
C GLY A 152 21.64 10.83 4.09
N TRP A 153 20.48 10.81 4.76
CA TRP A 153 19.31 10.08 4.25
C TRP A 153 18.71 10.81 3.06
N LYS A 154 18.48 10.07 1.97
CA LYS A 154 17.79 10.55 0.78
C LYS A 154 16.49 9.77 0.60
N ILE A 155 15.37 10.50 0.62
CA ILE A 155 14.04 9.94 0.42
C ILE A 155 13.48 10.47 -0.90
N THR A 156 13.00 9.59 -1.77
CA THR A 156 12.36 9.96 -3.03
C THR A 156 11.05 9.22 -3.21
N MET A 157 10.06 9.89 -3.81
CA MET A 157 8.77 9.29 -4.15
C MET A 157 8.51 9.35 -5.65
N LYS A 158 8.05 8.22 -6.20
CA LYS A 158 7.45 8.11 -7.54
C LYS A 158 6.02 7.65 -7.38
N TYR A 159 5.10 8.17 -8.20
CA TYR A 159 3.71 7.73 -8.18
C TYR A 159 3.13 7.71 -9.59
N PHE A 160 2.60 6.56 -10.01
CA PHE A 160 1.98 6.42 -11.32
C PHE A 160 0.73 5.54 -11.27
N GLN A 161 -0.12 5.70 -12.27
CA GLN A 161 -1.33 4.91 -12.45
C GLN A 161 -1.21 4.10 -13.74
N ASN A 162 -1.37 2.79 -13.66
CA ASN A 162 -1.49 1.93 -14.82
C ASN A 162 -2.96 1.64 -15.13
N VAL A 163 -3.34 1.84 -16.39
CA VAL A 163 -4.65 1.49 -16.93
C VAL A 163 -4.41 0.71 -18.21
N VAL A 164 -4.63 -0.61 -18.15
CA VAL A 164 -4.38 -1.51 -19.29
C VAL A 164 -2.91 -1.44 -19.71
N ASP A 165 -2.61 -0.90 -20.88
CA ASP A 165 -1.26 -0.83 -21.45
C ASP A 165 -0.59 0.53 -21.24
N ILE A 166 -1.32 1.51 -20.70
CA ILE A 166 -0.84 2.87 -20.48
C ILE A 166 -0.44 3.06 -19.02
N VAL A 167 0.69 3.71 -18.81
CA VAL A 167 1.10 4.26 -17.53
C VAL A 167 0.95 5.78 -17.63
N ARG A 168 0.29 6.38 -16.65
CA ARG A 168 0.22 7.82 -16.41
C ARG A 168 1.14 8.17 -15.25
N ASP A 169 2.10 9.06 -15.47
CA ASP A 169 2.91 9.63 -14.40
C ASP A 169 2.07 10.66 -13.62
N LEU A 170 1.75 10.34 -12.36
CA LEU A 170 0.98 11.25 -11.50
C LEU A 170 1.86 12.36 -10.91
N MET A 171 3.19 12.20 -10.97
CA MET A 171 4.14 13.21 -10.52
C MET A 171 4.38 14.28 -11.60
N SER A 172 4.17 13.93 -12.87
CA SER A 172 4.31 14.84 -14.01
C SER A 172 3.32 16.01 -13.92
N PRO A 173 3.79 17.27 -14.00
CA PRO A 173 2.91 18.44 -14.06
C PRO A 173 1.96 18.42 -15.26
N THR A 174 2.37 17.78 -16.35
CA THR A 174 1.60 17.66 -17.60
C THR A 174 0.80 16.36 -17.67
N GLY A 175 0.87 15.49 -16.66
CA GLY A 175 0.17 14.21 -16.65
C GLY A 175 0.59 13.29 -17.78
N GLU A 176 1.90 13.15 -17.99
CA GLU A 176 2.47 12.38 -19.09
C GLU A 176 1.98 10.91 -19.10
N GLU A 177 1.59 10.43 -20.28
CA GLU A 177 1.11 9.07 -20.50
C GLU A 177 1.91 8.40 -21.62
N ARG A 178 2.38 7.17 -21.37
CA ARG A 178 3.06 6.34 -22.37
C ARG A 178 2.70 4.87 -22.21
N MET A 179 3.01 4.03 -23.20
CA MET A 179 2.85 2.59 -23.01
C MET A 179 3.82 2.11 -21.92
N TYR A 180 3.39 1.18 -21.07
CA TYR A 180 4.25 0.71 -19.98
C TYR A 180 5.56 0.09 -20.47
N LYS A 181 5.58 -0.46 -21.69
CA LYS A 181 6.78 -1.09 -22.29
C LYS A 181 7.88 -0.07 -22.56
N GLU A 182 7.51 1.20 -22.75
CA GLU A 182 8.44 2.30 -22.87
C GLU A 182 8.96 2.61 -21.46
N GLY A 183 10.20 2.21 -21.15
CA GLY A 183 10.85 2.51 -19.87
C GLY A 183 10.63 1.51 -18.73
N MET A 184 9.83 0.44 -18.91
CA MET A 184 9.78 -0.64 -17.92
C MET A 184 11.07 -1.46 -17.95
N ARG A 185 11.92 -1.31 -16.91
CA ARG A 185 13.19 -2.04 -16.77
C ARG A 185 13.49 -2.39 -15.32
N LYS A 186 14.45 -3.28 -15.11
CA LYS A 186 15.05 -3.51 -13.80
C LYS A 186 16.10 -2.44 -13.53
N ASP A 187 16.06 -1.87 -12.33
CA ASP A 187 17.13 -1.02 -11.84
C ASP A 187 18.38 -1.84 -11.48
N GLN A 188 19.42 -1.15 -10.99
CA GLN A 188 20.69 -1.75 -10.58
C GLN A 188 20.54 -2.76 -9.44
N ASP A 189 19.49 -2.61 -8.62
CA ASP A 189 19.19 -3.49 -7.50
C ASP A 189 18.38 -4.73 -7.95
N GLY A 190 17.91 -4.75 -9.20
CA GLY A 190 17.17 -5.85 -9.81
C GLY A 190 15.65 -5.71 -9.72
N PHE A 191 15.15 -4.57 -9.23
CA PHE A 191 13.73 -4.29 -9.05
C PHE A 191 13.16 -3.55 -10.24
N MET A 192 11.92 -3.87 -10.62
CA MET A 192 11.26 -3.20 -11.76
C MET A 192 10.91 -1.75 -11.43
N ASP A 193 11.10 -0.88 -12.42
CA ASP A 193 10.75 0.54 -12.42
C ASP A 193 10.24 0.98 -13.80
N ILE A 194 9.62 2.16 -13.86
CA ILE A 194 9.28 2.88 -15.10
C ILE A 194 10.18 4.11 -15.19
N GLU A 195 11.21 4.03 -16.04
CA GLU A 195 12.33 5.00 -16.10
C GLU A 195 11.89 6.45 -16.38
N TRP A 196 10.88 6.64 -17.22
CA TRP A 196 10.43 7.98 -17.60
C TRP A 196 9.48 8.63 -16.60
N CYS A 197 8.88 7.86 -15.68
CA CYS A 197 8.04 8.46 -14.64
C CYS A 197 8.91 9.28 -13.68
N SER A 198 8.45 10.49 -13.38
CA SER A 198 9.17 11.45 -12.55
C SER A 198 9.23 10.99 -11.09
N SER A 199 10.31 11.37 -10.41
CA SER A 199 10.48 11.17 -8.97
C SER A 199 10.72 12.51 -8.28
N ALA A 200 10.12 12.70 -7.11
CA ALA A 200 10.34 13.87 -6.26
C ALA A 200 11.24 13.50 -5.08
N GLN A 201 12.24 14.34 -4.78
CA GLN A 201 12.99 14.25 -3.52
C GLN A 201 12.16 14.87 -2.40
N LEU A 202 12.11 14.19 -1.26
CA LEU A 202 11.33 14.60 -0.10
C LEU A 202 12.28 14.85 1.08
N ASN A 203 12.23 16.05 1.65
CA ASN A 203 13.08 16.43 2.77
C ASN A 203 12.32 16.40 4.10
N SER A 204 10.99 16.46 4.06
CA SER A 204 10.12 16.48 5.24
C SER A 204 8.81 15.72 5.02
N TRP A 205 8.11 15.45 6.14
CA TRP A 205 6.73 14.96 6.13
C TRP A 205 5.80 15.87 5.32
N ASP A 206 5.97 17.19 5.44
CA ASP A 206 5.18 18.18 4.71
C ASP A 206 5.40 18.13 3.20
N ASP A 207 6.63 17.85 2.76
CA ASP A 207 6.92 17.61 1.34
C ASP A 207 6.13 16.40 0.86
N LEU A 208 6.20 15.28 1.58
CA LEU A 208 5.45 14.07 1.21
C LEU A 208 3.95 14.36 1.09
N ARG A 209 3.35 15.02 2.10
CA ARG A 209 1.92 15.35 2.10
C ARG A 209 1.53 16.20 0.89
N LYS A 210 2.26 17.29 0.63
CA LYS A 210 1.97 18.22 -0.48
C LYS A 210 2.18 17.56 -1.84
N THR A 211 3.27 16.80 -1.99
CA THR A 211 3.55 16.07 -3.22
C THR A 211 2.50 14.99 -3.47
N PHE A 212 2.12 14.22 -2.45
CA PHE A 212 1.08 13.21 -2.58
C PHE A 212 -0.28 13.83 -2.93
N LEU A 213 -0.71 14.89 -2.24
CA LEU A 213 -1.95 15.62 -2.56
C LEU A 213 -2.00 16.01 -4.04
N THR A 214 -0.92 16.61 -4.54
CA THR A 214 -0.80 17.05 -5.93
C THR A 214 -0.89 15.87 -6.91
N ALA A 215 -0.19 14.77 -6.62
CA ALA A 215 -0.21 13.58 -7.47
C ALA A 215 -1.56 12.86 -7.42
N ASN A 216 -2.16 12.77 -6.23
CA ASN A 216 -3.44 12.11 -6.00
C ASN A 216 -4.60 12.79 -6.76
N ALA A 217 -4.56 14.13 -6.86
CA ALA A 217 -5.52 14.90 -7.65
C ALA A 217 -5.47 14.61 -9.17
N ARG A 218 -4.40 13.99 -9.68
CA ARG A 218 -4.23 13.64 -11.11
C ARG A 218 -4.69 12.24 -11.47
N LYS A 219 -5.13 11.43 -10.49
CA LYS A 219 -5.68 10.10 -10.73
C LYS A 219 -6.85 10.19 -11.70
N ALA A 220 -6.85 9.34 -12.73
CA ALA A 220 -8.03 9.12 -13.54
C ALA A 220 -9.06 8.36 -12.70
N ILE A 221 -10.23 8.94 -12.50
CA ILE A 221 -11.35 8.34 -11.76
C ILE A 221 -12.58 8.15 -12.67
N ALA A 222 -13.32 7.08 -12.43
CA ALA A 222 -14.59 6.81 -13.08
C ALA A 222 -15.59 6.19 -12.08
N PRO A 223 -16.63 6.93 -11.66
CA PRO A 223 -17.67 6.42 -10.78
C PRO A 223 -18.34 5.14 -11.31
N THR A 224 -18.38 4.10 -10.49
CA THR A 224 -19.14 2.87 -10.72
C THR A 224 -20.10 2.63 -9.58
N GLN A 225 -21.04 1.69 -9.71
CA GLN A 225 -22.00 1.38 -8.63
C GLN A 225 -21.35 0.88 -7.34
N PHE A 226 -20.08 0.46 -7.41
CA PHE A 226 -19.31 -0.02 -6.27
C PHE A 226 -18.58 1.10 -5.53
N ASN A 227 -18.14 2.14 -6.25
CA ASN A 227 -17.43 3.27 -5.65
C ASN A 227 -17.43 4.50 -6.57
N HIS A 228 -17.74 5.66 -6.01
CA HIS A 228 -17.72 6.95 -6.72
C HIS A 228 -16.28 7.40 -7.08
N GLN A 229 -15.28 7.03 -6.27
CA GLN A 229 -13.86 7.32 -6.48
C GLN A 229 -13.07 6.16 -7.10
N SER A 230 -13.72 5.26 -7.87
CA SER A 230 -13.00 4.14 -8.49
C SER A 230 -11.97 4.65 -9.50
N THR A 231 -10.70 4.27 -9.32
CA THR A 231 -9.60 4.64 -10.23
C THR A 231 -9.54 3.77 -11.49
N ARG A 232 -10.25 2.63 -11.49
CA ARG A 232 -10.29 1.68 -12.62
C ARG A 232 -8.90 1.41 -13.23
N GLY A 233 -7.89 1.34 -12.37
CA GLY A 233 -6.48 1.20 -12.72
C GLY A 233 -5.67 0.88 -11.48
N HIS A 234 -4.45 0.40 -11.67
CA HIS A 234 -3.53 0.10 -10.58
C HIS A 234 -2.73 1.36 -10.25
N CYS A 235 -2.82 1.86 -9.03
CA CYS A 235 -1.99 2.95 -8.54
C CYS A 235 -0.78 2.38 -7.82
N ILE A 236 0.43 2.69 -8.28
CA ILE A 236 1.68 2.21 -7.70
C ILE A 236 2.52 3.40 -7.27
N MET A 237 2.70 3.54 -5.97
CA MET A 237 3.61 4.51 -5.38
C MET A 237 4.86 3.79 -4.90
N VAL A 238 6.02 4.37 -5.18
CA VAL A 238 7.32 3.86 -4.74
C VAL A 238 7.96 4.92 -3.86
N LEU A 239 8.24 4.57 -2.60
CA LEU A 239 9.06 5.38 -1.70
C LEU A 239 10.42 4.71 -1.56
N ASP A 240 11.46 5.38 -2.02
CA ASP A 240 12.86 4.96 -1.91
C ASP A 240 13.52 5.69 -0.75
N VAL A 241 14.20 4.94 0.11
CA VAL A 241 14.93 5.45 1.28
C VAL A 241 16.37 4.96 1.19
N THR A 242 17.29 5.85 0.82
CA THR A 242 18.72 5.58 0.83
C THR A 242 19.32 6.13 2.12
N MET A 243 19.98 5.26 2.87
CA MET A 243 20.58 5.54 4.18
C MET A 243 22.07 5.21 4.12
N PRO A 244 22.95 5.99 4.78
CA PRO A 244 24.32 5.56 5.03
C PRO A 244 24.32 4.20 5.76
N ASP A 245 25.24 3.32 5.43
CA ASP A 245 25.44 2.11 6.24
C ASP A 245 26.07 2.51 7.59
N ALA A 246 25.53 1.97 8.68
CA ALA A 246 25.97 2.29 10.04
C ALA A 246 27.35 1.67 10.36
N GLU A 247 27.71 0.56 9.71
CA GLU A 247 28.97 -0.14 9.94
C GLU A 247 30.06 0.31 8.96
N ASP A 248 29.67 0.68 7.72
CA ASP A 248 30.59 1.15 6.69
C ASP A 248 30.07 2.45 6.02
N PRO A 249 30.53 3.63 6.44
CA PRO A 249 30.13 4.91 5.85
C PRO A 249 30.42 5.05 4.34
N THR A 250 31.24 4.16 3.76
CA THR A 250 31.50 4.11 2.31
C THR A 250 30.45 3.32 1.53
N MET A 251 29.49 2.73 2.23
CA MET A 251 28.35 1.97 1.72
C MET A 251 27.03 2.65 2.08
N LYS A 252 25.99 2.32 1.32
CA LYS A 252 24.62 2.78 1.54
C LYS A 252 23.68 1.59 1.54
N LYS A 253 22.70 1.63 2.43
CA LYS A 253 21.53 0.73 2.42
C LYS A 253 20.38 1.42 1.70
N ARG A 254 19.61 0.67 0.93
CA ARG A 254 18.43 1.18 0.25
C ARG A 254 17.20 0.37 0.64
N GLY A 255 16.34 0.96 1.47
CA GLY A 255 15.00 0.47 1.73
C GLY A 255 14.04 0.99 0.66
N ARG A 256 13.05 0.19 0.28
CA ARG A 256 12.01 0.63 -0.68
C ARG A 256 10.63 0.15 -0.24
N ILE A 257 9.62 1.02 -0.33
CA ILE A 257 8.22 0.66 -0.16
C ILE A 257 7.49 0.80 -1.49
N TYR A 258 6.90 -0.28 -1.96
CA TYR A 258 5.90 -0.28 -3.02
C TYR A 258 4.52 -0.31 -2.39
N VAL A 259 3.75 0.76 -2.54
CA VAL A 259 2.32 0.75 -2.26
C VAL A 259 1.57 0.47 -3.55
N CYS A 260 1.00 -0.73 -3.66
CA CYS A 260 0.26 -1.20 -4.82
C CYS A 260 -1.24 -1.22 -4.50
N ASP A 261 -1.94 -0.12 -4.77
CA ASP A 261 -3.41 -0.03 -4.65
C ASP A 261 -4.06 -0.42 -5.98
N LEU A 262 -4.55 -1.65 -6.05
CA LEU A 262 -4.99 -2.23 -7.32
C LEU A 262 -6.42 -1.83 -7.69
N ALA A 263 -6.75 -1.97 -8.98
CA ALA A 263 -8.12 -1.89 -9.45
C ALA A 263 -9.03 -2.90 -8.71
N GLY A 264 -10.33 -2.59 -8.67
CA GLY A 264 -11.33 -3.47 -8.11
C GLY A 264 -11.45 -4.79 -8.86
N THR A 265 -11.76 -5.86 -8.13
CA THR A 265 -11.83 -7.23 -8.66
C THR A 265 -13.20 -7.61 -9.24
N GLU A 266 -14.12 -6.65 -9.34
CA GLU A 266 -15.44 -6.87 -9.93
C GLU A 266 -15.35 -7.35 -11.41
N PRO A 267 -16.16 -8.34 -11.82
CA PRO A 267 -16.29 -8.74 -13.21
C PRO A 267 -16.69 -7.58 -14.09
N ALA A 268 -16.00 -7.41 -15.22
CA ALA A 268 -16.18 -6.30 -16.13
C ALA A 268 -17.65 -6.07 -16.55
N GLY A 269 -18.43 -7.14 -16.76
CA GLY A 269 -19.83 -7.06 -17.16
C GLY A 269 -20.77 -6.55 -16.06
N ASP A 270 -20.38 -6.63 -14.79
CA ASP A 270 -21.20 -6.13 -13.68
C ASP A 270 -21.15 -4.59 -13.61
N ILE A 271 -20.12 -3.94 -14.17
CA ILE A 271 -19.90 -2.49 -14.01
C ILE A 271 -20.87 -1.66 -14.83
N VAL A 272 -21.39 -0.62 -14.18
CA VAL A 272 -22.14 0.46 -14.82
C VAL A 272 -21.47 1.80 -14.52
N TYR A 273 -21.54 2.74 -15.47
CA TYR A 273 -21.22 4.13 -15.16
C TYR A 273 -22.31 4.67 -14.22
N ALA A 274 -21.94 5.12 -13.03
CA ALA A 274 -22.89 5.37 -11.95
C ALA A 274 -23.15 6.86 -11.73
N THR A 275 -24.38 7.17 -11.29
CA THR A 275 -24.75 8.48 -10.77
C THR A 275 -24.78 8.44 -9.25
N TYR A 276 -24.24 9.50 -8.64
CA TYR A 276 -24.21 9.69 -7.20
C TYR A 276 -24.85 11.04 -6.85
N LYS A 277 -25.47 11.11 -5.68
CA LYS A 277 -25.94 12.36 -5.08
C LYS A 277 -25.26 12.55 -3.73
N LYS A 278 -24.77 13.76 -3.49
CA LYS A 278 -24.28 14.17 -2.18
C LYS A 278 -25.46 14.30 -1.22
N VAL A 279 -25.40 13.59 -0.10
CA VAL A 279 -26.43 13.60 0.96
C VAL A 279 -25.76 14.00 2.26
N MET A 280 -26.36 14.95 2.98
CA MET A 280 -25.92 15.31 4.33
C MET A 280 -26.62 14.39 5.32
N MET A 281 -25.83 13.73 6.17
CA MET A 281 -26.29 12.88 7.24
C MET A 281 -26.76 13.72 8.44
N PRO A 282 -27.57 13.14 9.36
CA PRO A 282 -28.03 13.84 10.55
C PRO A 282 -26.90 14.34 11.47
N ASP A 283 -25.73 13.72 11.40
CA ASP A 283 -24.53 14.10 12.15
C ASP A 283 -23.69 15.20 11.46
N GLY A 284 -24.19 15.75 10.34
CA GLY A 284 -23.53 16.79 9.56
C GLY A 284 -22.46 16.28 8.58
N THR A 285 -22.20 14.97 8.54
CA THR A 285 -21.27 14.39 7.57
C THR A 285 -21.89 14.31 6.18
N GLU A 286 -21.07 14.42 5.13
CA GLU A 286 -21.53 14.31 3.75
C GLU A 286 -21.17 12.93 3.17
N GLU A 287 -22.15 12.22 2.63
CA GLU A 287 -21.96 10.93 1.96
C GLU A 287 -22.37 10.99 0.49
N GLN A 288 -21.63 10.28 -0.35
CA GLN A 288 -21.99 10.05 -1.75
C GLN A 288 -22.92 8.84 -1.86
N LYS A 289 -24.22 9.09 -2.03
CA LYS A 289 -25.23 8.03 -2.17
C LYS A 289 -25.42 7.65 -3.63
N TYR A 290 -25.26 6.36 -3.95
CA TYR A 290 -25.55 5.83 -5.28
C TYR A 290 -27.05 5.98 -5.62
N THR A 291 -27.36 6.57 -6.77
CA THR A 291 -28.75 6.80 -7.21
C THR A 291 -29.15 5.98 -8.43
N GLY A 292 -28.24 5.18 -8.99
CA GLY A 292 -28.50 4.32 -10.16
C GLY A 292 -27.50 4.51 -11.30
N PRO A 293 -27.66 3.74 -12.40
CA PRO A 293 -26.86 3.90 -13.60
C PRO A 293 -27.05 5.28 -14.24
N HIS A 294 -25.96 5.85 -14.76
CA HIS A 294 -26.00 7.08 -15.54
C HIS A 294 -26.65 6.85 -16.91
N LYS A 295 -27.29 7.89 -17.46
CA LYS A 295 -28.00 7.83 -18.75
C LYS A 295 -27.06 7.54 -19.94
N ASP A 296 -25.78 7.85 -19.79
CA ASP A 296 -24.74 7.60 -20.79
C ASP A 296 -24.34 6.11 -20.83
N GLN A 297 -25.04 5.35 -21.66
CA GLN A 297 -24.75 3.94 -21.89
C GLN A 297 -23.43 3.72 -22.65
N LYS A 298 -22.98 4.71 -23.44
CA LYS A 298 -21.71 4.60 -24.17
C LYS A 298 -20.56 4.54 -23.17
N ARG A 299 -20.56 5.44 -22.18
CA ARG A 299 -19.56 5.45 -21.12
C ARG A 299 -19.59 4.18 -20.27
N THR A 300 -20.77 3.59 -20.04
CA THR A 300 -20.85 2.25 -19.43
C THR A 300 -20.13 1.20 -20.25
N LYS A 301 -20.38 1.13 -21.57
CA LYS A 301 -19.69 0.17 -22.45
C LYS A 301 -18.17 0.37 -22.44
N GLU A 302 -17.70 1.61 -22.51
CA GLU A 302 -16.27 1.96 -22.43
C GLU A 302 -15.65 1.45 -21.11
N LEU A 303 -16.31 1.64 -19.96
CA LEU A 303 -15.84 1.14 -18.67
C LEU A 303 -15.81 -0.38 -18.57
N GLN A 304 -16.77 -1.06 -19.20
CA GLN A 304 -16.80 -2.52 -19.27
C GLN A 304 -15.66 -3.05 -20.15
N GLU A 305 -15.42 -2.43 -21.32
CA GLU A 305 -14.32 -2.81 -22.21
C GLU A 305 -12.94 -2.58 -21.57
N GLN A 306 -12.76 -1.43 -20.91
CA GLN A 306 -11.57 -1.15 -20.13
C GLN A 306 -11.41 -2.15 -18.97
N GLY A 307 -12.50 -2.43 -18.25
CA GLY A 307 -12.54 -3.40 -17.15
C GLY A 307 -12.15 -4.81 -17.57
N LYS A 308 -12.57 -5.26 -18.77
CA LYS A 308 -12.16 -6.57 -19.31
C LYS A 308 -10.65 -6.67 -19.40
N LYS A 309 -9.99 -5.63 -19.91
CA LYS A 309 -8.53 -5.62 -20.07
C LYS A 309 -7.78 -5.50 -18.74
N ILE A 310 -8.27 -4.68 -17.81
CA ILE A 310 -7.70 -4.57 -16.45
C ILE A 310 -7.79 -5.92 -15.72
N ASN A 311 -8.95 -6.59 -15.82
CA ASN A 311 -9.16 -7.87 -15.17
C ASN A 311 -8.26 -8.97 -15.74
N LEU A 312 -7.76 -8.87 -16.98
CA LEU A 312 -6.77 -9.81 -17.51
C LEU A 312 -5.45 -9.74 -16.71
N SER A 313 -5.01 -8.53 -16.33
CA SER A 313 -3.81 -8.34 -15.52
C SER A 313 -3.97 -8.92 -14.10
N LEU A 314 -5.13 -8.73 -13.47
CA LEU A 314 -5.45 -9.31 -12.16
C LEU A 314 -5.58 -10.84 -12.24
N SER A 315 -6.23 -11.35 -13.30
CA SER A 315 -6.43 -12.78 -13.51
C SER A 315 -5.10 -13.50 -13.76
N GLU A 316 -4.19 -12.89 -14.52
CA GLU A 316 -2.85 -13.44 -14.72
C GLU A 316 -2.06 -13.50 -13.39
N MET A 317 -2.20 -12.50 -12.52
CA MET A 317 -1.57 -12.52 -11.19
C MET A 317 -2.18 -13.62 -10.30
N ALA A 318 -3.49 -13.83 -10.37
CA ALA A 318 -4.16 -14.93 -9.67
C ALA A 318 -3.68 -16.30 -10.17
N GLN A 319 -3.51 -16.45 -11.49
CA GLN A 319 -2.94 -17.66 -12.11
C GLN A 319 -1.48 -17.88 -11.68
N PHE A 320 -0.69 -16.80 -11.57
CA PHE A 320 0.67 -16.89 -11.06
C PHE A 320 0.69 -17.48 -9.64
N PHE A 321 -0.10 -16.93 -8.72
CA PHE A 321 -0.15 -17.46 -7.35
C PHE A 321 -0.70 -18.87 -7.27
N MET A 322 -1.71 -19.21 -8.07
CA MET A 322 -2.24 -20.57 -8.15
C MET A 322 -1.16 -21.58 -8.58
N LYS A 323 -0.45 -21.29 -9.68
CA LYS A 323 0.61 -22.17 -10.17
C LYS A 323 1.80 -22.25 -9.20
N MET A 324 2.15 -21.15 -8.53
CA MET A 324 3.16 -21.15 -7.46
C MET A 324 2.73 -22.05 -6.29
N ALA A 325 1.48 -21.95 -5.86
CA ALA A 325 0.92 -22.78 -4.79
C ALA A 325 0.91 -24.28 -5.15
N GLU A 326 0.55 -24.62 -6.39
CA GLU A 326 0.60 -26.00 -6.87
C GLU A 326 2.02 -26.57 -6.91
N ALA A 327 2.98 -25.78 -7.40
CA ALA A 327 4.37 -26.19 -7.49
C ALA A 327 5.02 -26.32 -6.09
N PHE A 328 4.61 -25.48 -5.13
CA PHE A 328 4.99 -25.61 -3.72
C PHE A 328 4.48 -26.92 -3.11
N LYS A 329 3.19 -27.25 -3.31
CA LYS A 329 2.61 -28.53 -2.84
C LYS A 329 3.33 -29.76 -3.42
N LYS A 330 3.79 -29.66 -4.67
CA LYS A 330 4.57 -30.72 -5.34
C LYS A 330 6.05 -30.75 -4.91
N LYS A 331 6.49 -29.91 -3.96
CA LYS A 331 7.89 -29.73 -3.52
C LYS A 331 8.87 -29.44 -4.67
N LYS A 332 8.39 -28.76 -5.73
CA LYS A 332 9.18 -28.46 -6.94
C LYS A 332 9.81 -27.06 -6.97
N LEU A 333 9.55 -26.23 -5.95
CA LEU A 333 10.05 -24.86 -5.89
C LEU A 333 11.03 -24.67 -4.73
N LYS A 334 12.19 -24.07 -5.03
CA LYS A 334 13.05 -23.45 -4.01
C LYS A 334 12.55 -22.01 -3.74
N PRO A 335 12.79 -21.45 -2.55
CA PRO A 335 12.44 -20.06 -2.24
C PRO A 335 12.99 -19.07 -3.28
N GLY A 336 12.19 -18.06 -3.66
CA GLY A 336 12.58 -17.05 -4.64
C GLY A 336 12.57 -17.50 -6.11
N MET A 337 12.35 -18.79 -6.40
CA MET A 337 12.18 -19.25 -7.79
C MET A 337 10.82 -18.83 -8.33
N THR A 338 10.80 -18.33 -9.57
CA THR A 338 9.55 -18.11 -10.32
C THR A 338 9.22 -19.32 -11.19
N ILE A 339 7.94 -19.50 -11.47
CA ILE A 339 7.47 -20.34 -12.57
C ILE A 339 7.54 -19.61 -13.91
N PRO A 340 7.71 -20.33 -15.04
CA PRO A 340 7.55 -19.77 -16.38
C PRO A 340 6.10 -19.30 -16.64
N GLY A 341 5.95 -18.27 -17.46
CA GLY A 341 4.67 -17.66 -17.82
C GLY A 341 4.25 -16.52 -16.88
N CYS A 342 3.00 -16.06 -17.05
CA CYS A 342 2.44 -14.89 -16.36
C CYS A 342 3.27 -13.62 -16.59
N ASN A 343 3.53 -13.31 -17.85
CA ASN A 343 4.34 -12.16 -18.29
C ASN A 343 3.64 -11.42 -19.44
N SER A 344 2.32 -11.50 -19.55
CA SER A 344 1.57 -10.92 -20.66
C SER A 344 1.17 -9.49 -20.33
N TYR A 345 0.71 -9.27 -19.10
CA TYR A 345 0.13 -7.99 -18.67
C TYR A 345 1.03 -7.25 -17.68
N PHE A 346 0.71 -5.97 -17.51
CA PHE A 346 1.49 -5.02 -16.72
C PHE A 346 1.81 -5.54 -15.31
N LEU A 347 0.81 -5.98 -14.55
CA LEU A 347 0.97 -6.27 -13.13
C LEU A 347 1.97 -7.39 -12.88
N CYS A 348 1.89 -8.49 -13.64
CA CYS A 348 2.84 -9.58 -13.49
C CYS A 348 4.24 -9.19 -13.98
N LYS A 349 4.35 -8.45 -15.09
CA LYS A 349 5.65 -7.97 -15.57
C LYS A 349 6.34 -7.06 -14.55
N PHE A 350 5.57 -6.19 -13.91
CA PHE A 350 6.09 -5.19 -12.98
C PHE A 350 6.35 -5.76 -11.58
N LEU A 351 5.43 -6.58 -11.05
CA LEU A 351 5.47 -6.98 -9.65
C LEU A 351 5.94 -8.41 -9.41
N LYS A 352 5.86 -9.34 -10.37
CA LYS A 352 6.14 -10.76 -10.07
C LYS A 352 7.52 -10.99 -9.48
N ASP A 353 8.55 -10.47 -10.12
CA ASP A 353 9.93 -10.62 -9.65
C ASP A 353 10.18 -9.77 -8.39
N THR A 354 9.63 -8.56 -8.35
CA THR A 354 9.68 -7.66 -7.19
C THR A 354 9.09 -8.31 -5.95
N LEU A 355 7.93 -8.97 -6.05
CA LEU A 355 7.26 -9.67 -4.96
C LEU A 355 8.13 -10.80 -4.41
N LEU A 356 8.74 -11.62 -5.28
CA LEU A 356 9.59 -12.74 -4.86
C LEU A 356 10.87 -12.30 -4.15
N GLN A 357 11.34 -11.09 -4.41
CA GLN A 357 12.57 -10.50 -3.85
C GLN A 357 12.30 -9.48 -2.74
N SER A 358 11.07 -9.33 -2.27
CA SER A 358 10.67 -8.35 -1.26
C SER A 358 9.98 -9.00 -0.07
N LYS A 359 9.85 -8.23 1.00
CA LYS A 359 8.93 -8.50 2.10
C LYS A 359 7.53 -8.07 1.67
N THR A 360 6.65 -9.03 1.39
CA THR A 360 5.32 -8.73 0.85
C THR A 360 4.23 -8.88 1.92
N TYR A 361 3.43 -7.83 2.08
CA TYR A 361 2.22 -7.78 2.88
C TYR A 361 1.01 -7.61 1.96
N LEU A 362 0.15 -8.63 1.90
CA LEU A 362 -1.07 -8.65 1.09
C LEU A 362 -2.27 -8.27 1.96
N PHE A 363 -2.87 -7.12 1.66
CA PHE A 363 -4.09 -6.61 2.28
C PHE A 363 -5.30 -6.95 1.42
N CYS A 364 -6.09 -7.92 1.86
CA CYS A 364 -7.31 -8.34 1.20
C CYS A 364 -8.51 -7.63 1.85
N ALA A 365 -9.10 -6.69 1.13
CA ALA A 365 -10.23 -5.92 1.61
C ALA A 365 -11.56 -6.58 1.21
N ILE A 366 -12.38 -6.95 2.20
CA ILE A 366 -13.65 -7.67 2.02
C ILE A 366 -14.83 -6.93 2.63
N ARG A 367 -16.04 -7.46 2.41
CA ARG A 367 -17.30 -6.86 2.84
C ARG A 367 -18.09 -7.79 3.77
N PRO A 368 -18.86 -7.24 4.73
CA PRO A 368 -19.62 -8.05 5.68
C PRO A 368 -20.92 -8.60 5.11
N GLU A 369 -21.48 -7.97 4.06
CA GLU A 369 -22.83 -8.28 3.58
C GLU A 369 -22.87 -9.54 2.69
N VAL A 370 -23.88 -10.39 2.90
CA VAL A 370 -24.13 -11.61 2.10
C VAL A 370 -24.17 -11.34 0.61
N GLU A 371 -24.75 -10.21 0.18
CA GLU A 371 -24.81 -9.82 -1.24
C GLU A 371 -23.44 -9.82 -1.94
N TYR A 372 -22.36 -9.54 -1.21
CA TYR A 372 -21.00 -9.49 -1.76
C TYR A 372 -20.18 -10.76 -1.52
N LEU A 373 -20.78 -11.82 -0.96
CA LEU A 373 -20.07 -13.06 -0.64
C LEU A 373 -19.35 -13.67 -1.83
N LYS A 374 -19.91 -13.56 -3.04
CA LYS A 374 -19.23 -14.05 -4.26
C LYS A 374 -17.87 -13.39 -4.48
N TYR A 375 -17.76 -12.09 -4.19
CA TYR A 375 -16.50 -11.34 -4.31
C TYR A 375 -15.57 -11.59 -3.12
N THR A 376 -16.14 -11.70 -1.91
CA THR A 376 -15.40 -12.08 -0.71
C THR A 376 -14.75 -13.45 -0.91
N PHE A 377 -15.50 -14.48 -1.33
CA PHE A 377 -14.98 -15.82 -1.60
C PHE A 377 -13.85 -15.81 -2.64
N ALA A 378 -14.02 -15.10 -3.76
CA ALA A 378 -12.96 -14.96 -4.76
C ALA A 378 -11.69 -14.29 -4.19
N THR A 379 -11.87 -13.28 -3.34
CA THR A 379 -10.77 -12.59 -2.65
C THR A 379 -10.03 -13.51 -1.69
N LEU A 380 -10.75 -14.30 -0.89
CA LEU A 380 -10.16 -15.28 0.02
C LEU A 380 -9.44 -16.41 -0.72
N GLY A 381 -9.96 -16.84 -1.88
CA GLY A 381 -9.31 -17.81 -2.75
C GLY A 381 -7.97 -17.32 -3.31
N PHE A 382 -7.93 -16.06 -3.77
CA PHE A 382 -6.69 -15.40 -4.19
C PHE A 382 -5.67 -15.34 -3.04
N ALA A 383 -6.12 -14.86 -1.87
CA ALA A 383 -5.32 -14.73 -0.66
C ALA A 383 -4.73 -16.07 -0.22
N LYS A 384 -5.54 -17.15 -0.27
CA LYS A 384 -5.12 -18.51 0.07
C LYS A 384 -3.97 -18.99 -0.83
N ASN A 385 -4.06 -18.75 -2.14
CA ASN A 385 -2.98 -19.12 -3.07
C ASN A 385 -1.72 -18.28 -2.86
N ALA A 386 -1.86 -16.98 -2.56
CA ALA A 386 -0.73 -16.11 -2.28
C ALA A 386 0.01 -16.47 -0.98
N SER A 387 -0.73 -16.87 0.07
CA SER A 387 -0.18 -17.14 1.41
C SER A 387 0.92 -18.20 1.47
N VAL A 388 0.93 -19.14 0.51
CA VAL A 388 1.90 -20.25 0.48
C VAL A 388 3.16 -19.93 -0.33
N VAL A 389 3.22 -18.76 -0.98
CA VAL A 389 4.34 -18.35 -1.81
C VAL A 389 5.54 -18.02 -0.92
N GLN A 390 6.67 -18.69 -1.18
CA GLN A 390 7.92 -18.50 -0.46
C GLN A 390 8.79 -17.45 -1.14
N LEU A 391 9.18 -16.43 -0.37
CA LEU A 391 9.94 -15.27 -0.81
C LEU A 391 11.43 -15.44 -0.45
N ALA A 392 12.28 -14.78 -1.21
CA ALA A 392 13.71 -14.62 -0.91
C ALA A 392 14.06 -13.12 -0.95
N PRO A 393 13.71 -12.37 0.12
CA PRO A 393 13.95 -10.94 0.19
C PRO A 393 15.42 -10.59 -0.04
N LYS A 394 15.68 -9.64 -0.93
CA LYS A 394 17.02 -9.11 -1.19
C LYS A 394 17.17 -7.77 -0.48
N LYS A 395 18.31 -7.60 0.20
CA LYS A 395 18.73 -6.31 0.74
C LYS A 395 19.52 -5.55 -0.33
N ALA A 396 19.16 -4.30 -0.59
CA ALA A 396 19.88 -3.47 -1.52
C ALA A 396 20.98 -2.69 -0.79
N THR A 397 22.23 -2.92 -1.18
CA THR A 397 23.40 -2.22 -0.67
C THR A 397 24.27 -1.76 -1.83
N THR A 398 24.70 -0.51 -1.83
CA THR A 398 25.49 0.09 -2.91
C THR A 398 26.65 0.88 -2.34
N ALA A 399 27.82 0.81 -2.97
CA ALA A 399 28.96 1.64 -2.60
C ALA A 399 28.71 3.12 -2.92
N CYS A 400 29.15 4.01 -2.04
CA CYS A 400 29.23 5.44 -2.29
C CYS A 400 30.12 5.70 -3.52
N THR A 401 29.66 6.60 -4.40
CA THR A 401 30.45 7.04 -5.55
C THR A 401 31.72 7.78 -5.10
N PRO A 402 32.77 7.89 -5.95
CA PRO A 402 33.98 8.62 -5.60
C PRO A 402 33.74 10.08 -5.16
N ALA A 403 32.79 10.76 -5.82
CA ALA A 403 32.39 12.13 -5.47
C ALA A 403 31.75 12.19 -4.08
N GLU A 404 30.87 11.25 -3.76
CA GLU A 404 30.23 11.16 -2.44
C GLU A 404 31.24 10.83 -1.34
N ARG A 405 32.20 9.93 -1.60
CA ARG A 405 33.28 9.63 -0.65
C ARG A 405 34.12 10.87 -0.34
N LYS A 406 34.43 11.68 -1.36
CA LYS A 406 35.15 12.95 -1.18
C LYS A 406 34.35 13.93 -0.31
N LEU A 407 33.05 14.06 -0.58
CA LEU A 407 32.17 14.94 0.20
C LEU A 407 32.04 14.48 1.66
N LEU A 408 31.88 13.16 1.89
CA LEU A 408 31.83 12.57 3.23
C LEU A 408 33.13 12.83 4.01
N ALA A 409 34.29 12.67 3.36
CA ALA A 409 35.58 12.96 3.98
C ALA A 409 35.71 14.45 4.37
N GLN A 410 35.25 15.36 3.52
CA GLN A 410 35.24 16.80 3.82
C GLN A 410 34.30 17.16 4.98
N LEU A 411 33.10 16.56 5.01
CA LEU A 411 32.14 16.77 6.11
C LEU A 411 32.69 16.27 7.45
N GLU A 412 33.33 15.11 7.45
CA GLU A 412 33.97 14.56 8.65
C GLU A 412 35.09 15.46 9.15
N GLN A 413 35.94 15.96 8.25
CA GLN A 413 36.98 16.93 8.58
C GLN A 413 36.40 18.21 9.20
N MET A 414 35.34 18.78 8.59
CA MET A 414 34.68 19.98 9.12
C MET A 414 34.04 19.75 10.49
N LYS A 415 33.46 18.56 10.74
CA LYS A 415 32.90 18.21 12.06
C LYS A 415 33.98 18.16 13.13
N GLN A 416 35.12 17.55 12.83
CA GLN A 416 36.26 17.47 13.74
C GLN A 416 36.84 18.86 14.05
N GLU A 417 36.98 19.72 13.03
CA GLU A 417 37.40 21.12 13.21
C GLU A 417 36.41 21.91 14.08
N LEU A 418 35.09 21.71 13.89
CA LEU A 418 34.06 22.36 14.69
C LEU A 418 34.07 21.88 16.15
N GLU A 419 34.25 20.58 16.40
CA GLU A 419 34.37 20.04 17.77
C GLU A 419 35.63 20.55 18.47
N ALA A 420 36.76 20.60 17.77
CA ALA A 420 38.00 21.16 18.29
C ALA A 420 37.84 22.64 18.65
N ALA A 421 37.19 23.43 17.78
CA ALA A 421 36.90 24.84 18.04
C ALA A 421 35.96 25.02 19.24
N LYS A 422 34.94 24.17 19.39
CA LYS A 422 34.03 24.20 20.56
C LYS A 422 34.75 23.86 21.87
N LYS A 423 35.64 22.87 21.86
CA LYS A 423 36.47 22.52 23.04
C LYS A 423 37.41 23.67 23.42
N ALA A 424 38.12 24.24 22.43
CA ALA A 424 38.99 25.38 22.67
C ALA A 424 38.23 26.61 23.23
N ALA A 425 37.02 26.88 22.74
CA ALA A 425 36.17 27.95 23.27
C ALA A 425 35.67 27.68 24.71
N ALA A 426 35.38 26.42 25.06
CA ALA A 426 34.98 26.04 26.41
C ALA A 426 36.15 26.13 27.43
N GLU A 427 37.37 25.81 27.00
CA GLU A 427 38.58 25.92 27.83
C GLU A 427 39.06 27.38 27.97
N GLY A 428 38.82 28.22 26.96
CA GLY A 428 39.18 29.65 26.99
C GLY A 428 38.24 30.56 27.79
N GLY A 429 37.03 30.10 28.17
CA GLY A 429 36.02 30.90 28.86
C GLY A 429 36.15 30.98 30.40
N GLY A 430 37.12 30.28 31.01
CA GLY A 430 37.26 30.20 32.48
C GLY A 430 38.14 31.26 33.14
N GLY A 431 38.76 32.17 32.40
CA GLY A 431 39.76 33.12 32.92
C GLY A 431 39.31 34.58 32.85
N GLY A 432 38.38 35.01 33.70
CA GLY A 432 37.93 36.41 33.70
C GLY A 432 37.06 36.78 34.90
N GLY A 433 37.57 36.61 36.12
CA GLY A 433 36.84 36.97 37.33
C GLY A 433 37.75 37.04 38.55
N GLY A 434 38.74 37.92 38.52
CA GLY A 434 39.60 38.18 39.69
C GLY A 434 40.42 39.45 39.56
N GLY A 435 39.96 40.51 40.23
CA GLY A 435 40.83 41.55 40.79
C GLY A 435 40.68 42.97 40.23
N GLY A 436 40.14 43.87 41.07
CA GLY A 436 40.48 45.28 41.04
C GLY A 436 39.34 46.24 41.38
N GLY A 437 39.32 46.77 42.61
CA GLY A 437 38.55 47.96 43.01
C GLY A 437 37.87 47.85 44.35
#